data_AF-A0AA86PZ87-F1
#
_entry.id   AF-A0AA86PZ87-F1
#
_cell.length_a   1.000
_cell.length_b   1.000
_cell.length_c   1.000
_cell.angle_alpha   90.00
_cell.angle_beta   90.00
_cell.angle_gamma   90.00
#
_symmetry.space_group_name_H-M   'P 1'
#
loop_
_entity.id
_entity.type
_entity.pdbx_description
1 polymer ?
#
loop_
_entity_poly.entity_id
_entity_poly.type
_entity_poly.pdbx_seq_one_letter_code
_entity_poly.pdbx_strand_id
1 'polypeptide(L)'
;MSSKKQYHKWSDEETALLYQTVVSSQKNWRMVERTFPGMSLLQLQNKFVMIEQQYKTASIQNYSCEQLKTICKPELDPNTYGVQKERKYHNWTQEEASQLFKAVQKTGKNWRQVQQMFPQFTLLQIRNKYVSIEKQNLNSNQSLQNEREPVQSEQVVDTTQLITDLINLAKRRE
;
A
#
# COMPACT_ATOMS: atom_id res chain seq x y z
N MET A 1 22.55 -12.97 -13.34
CA MET A 1 22.38 -13.83 -12.15
C MET A 1 22.14 -12.92 -10.95
N SER A 2 20.95 -12.98 -10.35
CA SER A 2 20.61 -12.14 -9.20
C SER A 2 21.17 -12.81 -7.94
N SER A 3 22.26 -12.28 -7.39
CA SER A 3 22.83 -12.80 -6.14
C SER A 3 21.81 -12.66 -5.03
N LYS A 4 21.32 -13.80 -4.51
CA LYS A 4 20.37 -13.82 -3.39
C LYS A 4 21.03 -13.07 -2.22
N LYS A 5 20.36 -12.03 -1.72
CA LYS A 5 20.84 -11.29 -0.54
C LYS A 5 20.90 -12.27 0.63
N GLN A 6 22.11 -12.60 1.07
CA GLN A 6 22.31 -13.42 2.25
C GLN A 6 22.02 -12.56 3.48
N TYR A 7 20.93 -12.86 4.17
CA TYR A 7 20.59 -12.17 5.41
C TYR A 7 21.48 -12.68 6.53
N HIS A 8 22.05 -11.74 7.29
CA HIS A 8 22.80 -12.09 8.50
C HIS A 8 21.83 -12.71 9.53
N LYS A 9 22.21 -13.90 10.02
CA LYS A 9 21.44 -14.64 11.03
C LYS A 9 21.97 -14.26 12.41
N TRP A 10 21.18 -13.48 13.13
CA TRP A 10 21.48 -13.04 14.49
C TRP A 10 21.48 -14.21 15.48
N SER A 11 22.53 -14.30 16.29
CA SER A 11 22.56 -15.14 17.48
C SER A 11 21.89 -14.45 18.67
N ASP A 12 21.59 -15.21 19.72
CA ASP A 12 21.00 -14.69 20.95
C ASP A 12 22.01 -13.80 21.71
N GLU A 13 23.29 -14.16 21.68
CA GLU A 13 24.38 -13.38 22.27
C GLU A 13 24.54 -12.02 21.56
N GLU A 14 24.53 -12.02 20.23
CA GLU A 14 24.59 -10.77 19.43
C GLU A 14 23.36 -9.89 19.67
N THR A 15 22.19 -10.53 19.84
CA THR A 15 20.93 -9.85 20.13
C THR A 15 20.98 -9.17 21.51
N ALA A 16 21.49 -9.87 22.53
CA ALA A 16 21.66 -9.33 23.88
C ALA A 16 22.69 -8.18 23.90
N LEU A 17 23.83 -8.37 23.23
CA LEU A 17 24.88 -7.36 23.11
C LEU A 17 24.36 -6.11 22.39
N LEU A 18 23.56 -6.26 21.33
CA LEU A 18 22.94 -5.16 20.62
C LEU A 18 22.03 -4.36 21.55
N TYR A 19 21.15 -5.04 22.29
CA TYR A 19 20.23 -4.39 23.22
C TYR A 19 20.98 -3.60 24.31
N GLN A 20 21.96 -4.24 24.95
CA GLN A 20 22.76 -3.61 26.00
C GLN A 20 23.54 -2.39 25.49
N THR A 21 24.16 -2.50 24.30
CA THR A 21 24.92 -1.40 23.69
C THR A 21 24.01 -0.24 23.30
N VAL A 22 22.81 -0.52 22.77
CA VAL A 22 21.84 0.51 22.39
C VAL A 22 21.29 1.23 23.62
N VAL A 23 20.99 0.50 24.70
CA VAL A 23 20.49 1.09 25.96
C VAL A 23 21.57 1.95 26.64
N SER A 24 22.79 1.43 26.78
CA SER A 24 23.91 2.15 27.39
C SER A 24 24.34 3.39 26.60
N SER A 25 24.24 3.36 25.27
CA SER A 25 24.56 4.48 24.38
C SER A 25 23.39 5.43 24.12
N GLN A 26 22.25 5.26 24.79
CA GLN A 26 21.03 6.06 24.58
C GLN A 26 20.59 6.14 23.11
N LYS A 27 20.64 5.01 22.39
CA LYS A 27 20.31 4.91 20.96
C LYS A 27 21.22 5.75 20.04
N ASN A 28 22.47 5.98 20.43
CA ASN A 28 23.49 6.55 19.55
C ASN A 28 23.96 5.51 18.52
N TRP A 29 23.20 5.38 17.43
CA TRP A 29 23.43 4.35 16.40
C TRP A 29 24.80 4.41 15.73
N ARG A 30 25.43 5.59 15.65
CA ARG A 30 26.78 5.73 15.11
C ARG A 30 27.84 5.10 16.01
N MET A 31 27.64 5.15 17.34
CA MET A 31 28.50 4.46 18.28
C MET A 31 28.28 2.95 18.23
N VAL A 32 27.00 2.53 18.20
CA VAL A 32 26.62 1.12 18.11
C VAL A 32 27.19 0.47 16.85
N GLU A 33 27.14 1.14 15.70
CA GLU A 33 27.71 0.62 14.44
C GLU A 33 29.22 0.33 14.53
N ARG A 34 29.98 1.12 15.32
CA ARG A 34 31.40 0.86 15.54
C ARG A 34 31.66 -0.41 16.34
N THR A 35 30.72 -0.81 17.18
CA THR A 35 30.80 -2.04 18.00
C THR A 35 30.42 -3.29 17.19
N PHE A 36 29.70 -3.13 16.07
CA PHE A 36 29.23 -4.23 15.23
C PHE A 36 29.79 -4.13 13.79
N PRO A 37 31.09 -4.45 13.58
CA PRO A 37 31.68 -4.38 12.26
C PRO A 37 31.02 -5.39 11.31
N GLY A 38 30.74 -4.96 10.08
CA GLY A 38 30.08 -5.78 9.06
C GLY A 38 28.55 -5.78 9.12
N MET A 39 27.96 -5.12 10.12
CA MET A 39 26.53 -4.85 10.16
C MET A 39 26.24 -3.43 9.69
N SER A 40 25.26 -3.28 8.80
CA SER A 40 24.77 -1.95 8.44
C SER A 40 23.90 -1.37 9.55
N LEU A 41 23.97 -0.04 9.73
CA LEU A 41 23.08 0.72 10.61
C LEU A 41 21.60 0.29 10.53
N LEU A 42 21.11 0.08 9.30
CA LEU A 42 19.72 -0.30 9.04
C LEU A 42 19.40 -1.71 9.58
N GLN A 43 20.32 -2.66 9.47
CA GLN A 43 20.15 -4.00 10.04
C GLN A 43 20.09 -3.95 11.57
N LEU A 44 20.96 -3.14 12.19
CA LEU A 44 20.98 -2.94 13.64
C LEU A 44 19.66 -2.33 14.15
N GLN A 45 19.19 -1.28 13.47
CA GLN A 45 17.93 -0.62 13.79
C GLN A 45 16.73 -1.57 13.63
N ASN A 46 16.64 -2.27 12.50
CA ASN A 46 15.55 -3.21 12.25
C ASN A 46 15.55 -4.34 13.28
N LYS A 47 16.72 -4.90 13.62
CA LYS A 47 16.83 -5.93 14.65
C LYS A 47 16.39 -5.39 16.01
N PHE A 48 16.82 -4.20 16.40
CA PHE A 48 16.42 -3.59 17.67
C PHE A 48 14.90 -3.33 17.75
N VAL A 49 14.28 -2.89 16.66
CA VAL A 49 12.81 -2.77 16.58
C VAL A 49 12.12 -4.12 16.78
N MET A 50 12.64 -5.20 16.17
CA MET A 50 12.11 -6.55 16.38
C MET A 50 12.25 -7.00 17.84
N ILE A 51 13.38 -6.71 18.49
CA ILE A 51 13.60 -7.00 19.91
C ILE A 51 12.57 -6.25 20.78
N GLU A 52 12.41 -4.93 20.59
CA GLU A 52 11.42 -4.15 21.36
C GLU A 52 9.98 -4.65 21.14
N GLN A 53 9.64 -5.09 19.93
CA GLN A 53 8.32 -5.66 19.63
C GLN A 53 8.09 -6.99 20.34
N GLN A 54 9.09 -7.88 20.37
CA GLN A 54 9.01 -9.17 21.07
C GLN A 54 8.73 -8.98 22.56
N TYR A 55 9.40 -8.03 23.22
CA TYR A 55 9.13 -7.71 24.63
C TYR A 55 7.74 -7.11 24.86
N LYS A 56 7.24 -6.27 23.94
CA LYS A 56 5.87 -5.74 24.01
C LYS A 56 4.83 -6.85 23.86
N THR A 57 5.00 -7.75 22.90
CA THR A 57 4.06 -8.86 22.70
C THR A 57 4.12 -9.88 23.83
N ALA A 58 5.31 -10.19 24.36
CA ALA A 58 5.48 -11.08 25.51
C ALA A 58 4.92 -10.48 26.80
N SER A 59 5.03 -9.15 26.98
CA SER A 59 4.41 -8.44 28.10
C SER A 59 2.89 -8.37 27.98
N ILE A 60 2.32 -8.27 26.77
CA ILE A 60 0.86 -8.21 26.57
C ILE A 60 0.19 -9.57 26.79
N GLN A 61 0.88 -10.68 26.53
CA GLN A 61 0.31 -12.03 26.73
C GLN A 61 0.16 -12.46 28.19
N ASN A 62 0.79 -11.75 29.14
CA ASN A 62 0.80 -12.11 30.57
C ASN A 62 -0.04 -11.19 31.48
N TYR A 63 -0.71 -10.18 30.93
CA TYR A 63 -1.62 -9.33 31.70
C TYR A 63 -3.01 -9.36 31.07
N SER A 64 -4.02 -9.67 31.90
CA SER A 64 -5.42 -9.48 31.53
C SER A 64 -5.66 -8.03 31.11
N CYS A 65 -6.41 -7.84 30.04
CA CYS A 65 -6.71 -6.55 29.38
C CYS A 65 -7.19 -5.44 30.36
N GLU A 66 -7.73 -5.81 31.52
CA GLU A 66 -8.15 -4.90 32.59
C GLU A 66 -6.97 -4.31 33.39
N GLN A 67 -5.89 -5.08 33.63
CA GLN A 67 -4.77 -4.68 34.50
C GLN A 67 -3.80 -3.71 33.81
N LEU A 68 -3.76 -3.68 32.48
CA LEU A 68 -2.85 -2.83 31.70
C LEU A 68 -3.27 -1.36 31.63
N LYS A 69 -4.51 -1.01 32.01
CA LYS A 69 -4.97 0.39 32.07
C LYS A 69 -4.32 1.18 33.21
N THR A 70 -3.84 0.49 34.25
CA THR A 70 -3.37 1.12 35.50
C THR A 70 -1.84 1.25 35.57
N ILE A 71 -1.07 0.40 34.88
CA ILE A 71 0.39 0.30 35.07
C ILE A 71 1.18 1.12 34.03
N CYS A 72 0.64 1.36 32.83
CA CYS A 72 1.35 2.03 31.73
C CYS A 72 1.08 3.55 31.63
N LYS A 73 1.19 4.27 32.74
CA LYS A 73 1.48 5.71 32.72
C LYS A 73 2.78 5.98 33.46
N PRO A 74 3.96 5.68 32.88
CA PRO A 74 5.15 6.39 33.32
C PRO A 74 4.88 7.89 33.09
N GLU A 75 5.17 8.73 34.07
CA GLU A 75 5.23 10.19 33.92
C GLU A 75 6.27 10.50 32.83
N LEU A 76 5.80 10.54 31.59
CA LEU A 76 6.57 11.01 30.46
C LEU A 76 6.64 12.52 30.62
N ASP A 77 7.85 13.03 30.88
CA ASP A 77 8.15 14.45 30.81
C ASP A 77 7.55 15.01 29.50
N PRO A 78 6.61 16.00 29.58
CA PRO A 78 5.90 16.52 28.42
C PRO A 78 6.80 17.08 27.32
N ASN A 79 8.08 17.32 27.61
CA ASN A 79 9.01 18.01 26.73
C ASN A 79 10.01 17.10 26.00
N THR A 80 9.99 15.77 26.25
CA THR A 80 11.03 14.86 25.72
C THR A 80 10.74 14.33 24.30
N TYR A 81 9.49 14.36 23.84
CA TYR A 81 9.15 14.04 22.45
C TYR A 81 8.77 15.34 21.75
N GLY A 82 9.70 15.87 20.95
CA GLY A 82 9.46 17.07 20.15
C GLY A 82 8.06 17.04 19.55
N VAL A 83 7.27 18.06 19.91
CA VAL A 83 5.88 18.28 19.53
C VAL A 83 5.59 17.55 18.22
N GLN A 84 4.90 16.40 18.32
CA GLN A 84 4.45 15.69 17.13
C GLN A 84 3.46 16.61 16.45
N LYS A 85 3.96 17.44 15.54
CA LYS A 85 3.14 18.36 14.77
C LYS A 85 2.14 17.47 14.06
N GLU A 86 0.87 17.53 14.48
CA GLU A 86 -0.18 16.72 13.92
C GLU A 86 -0.10 16.84 12.41
N ARG A 87 0.20 15.73 11.73
CA ARG A 87 0.31 15.73 10.28
C ARG A 87 -1.11 15.91 9.76
N LYS A 88 -1.50 17.16 9.53
CA LYS A 88 -2.78 17.49 8.91
C LYS A 88 -2.76 16.94 7.49
N TYR A 89 -3.41 15.80 7.30
CA TYR A 89 -3.57 15.21 5.98
C TYR A 89 -4.54 16.06 5.17
N HIS A 90 -4.17 16.37 3.92
CA HIS A 90 -5.08 17.04 3.00
C HIS A 90 -6.16 16.07 2.53
N ASN A 91 -7.41 16.46 2.71
CA ASN A 91 -8.56 15.72 2.20
C ASN A 91 -8.84 16.19 0.78
N TRP A 92 -8.51 15.35 -0.20
CA TRP A 92 -8.78 15.64 -1.60
C TRP A 92 -10.29 15.65 -1.87
N THR A 93 -10.80 16.77 -2.39
CA THR A 93 -12.20 16.83 -2.83
C THR A 93 -12.39 16.14 -4.18
N GLN A 94 -13.65 15.88 -4.54
CA GLN A 94 -13.99 15.25 -5.81
C GLN A 94 -13.69 16.18 -7.00
N GLU A 95 -13.85 17.49 -6.81
CA GLU A 95 -13.53 18.52 -7.78
C GLU A 95 -12.02 18.54 -8.05
N GLU A 96 -11.21 18.55 -7.00
CA GLU A 96 -9.74 18.50 -7.10
C GLU A 96 -9.27 17.23 -7.81
N ALA A 97 -9.87 16.08 -7.48
CA ALA A 97 -9.57 14.80 -8.12
C ALA A 97 -9.92 14.82 -9.62
N SER A 98 -11.07 15.41 -9.97
CA SER A 98 -11.54 15.54 -11.36
C SER A 98 -10.66 16.48 -12.17
N GLN A 99 -10.24 17.60 -11.57
CA GLN A 99 -9.30 18.54 -12.19
C GLN A 99 -7.93 17.89 -12.40
N LEU A 100 -7.43 17.13 -11.42
CA LEU A 100 -6.19 16.38 -11.53
C LEU A 100 -6.25 15.38 -12.70
N PHE A 101 -7.35 14.64 -12.82
CA PHE A 101 -7.53 13.69 -13.92
C PHE A 101 -7.52 14.37 -15.29
N LYS A 102 -8.24 15.50 -15.44
CA LYS A 102 -8.25 16.30 -16.67
C LYS A 102 -6.87 16.88 -17.01
N ALA A 103 -6.14 17.37 -16.01
CA ALA A 103 -4.79 17.89 -16.18
C ALA A 103 -3.82 16.82 -16.70
N VAL A 104 -3.90 15.60 -16.16
CA VAL A 104 -3.10 14.45 -16.62
C VAL A 104 -3.53 14.00 -18.01
N GLN A 105 -4.82 14.02 -18.35
CA GLN A 105 -5.26 13.73 -19.72
C GLN A 105 -4.70 14.72 -20.75
N LYS A 106 -4.62 16.02 -20.39
CA LYS A 106 -4.12 17.07 -21.29
C LYS A 106 -2.60 17.06 -21.45
N THR A 107 -1.86 16.84 -20.36
CA THR A 107 -0.38 16.98 -20.34
C THR A 107 0.36 15.65 -20.32
N GLY A 108 -0.36 14.53 -20.19
CA GLY A 108 0.21 13.22 -19.94
C GLY A 108 0.72 13.06 -18.51
N LYS A 109 1.60 12.08 -18.28
CA LYS A 109 2.24 11.82 -16.96
C LYS A 109 3.42 12.77 -16.67
N ASN A 110 3.36 14.00 -17.20
CA ASN A 110 4.35 15.05 -16.96
C ASN A 110 4.08 15.77 -15.63
N TRP A 111 4.43 15.11 -14.53
CA TRP A 111 4.06 15.55 -13.17
C TRP A 111 4.51 16.96 -12.81
N ARG A 112 5.64 17.43 -13.34
CA ARG A 112 6.12 18.81 -13.11
C ARG A 112 5.17 19.85 -13.70
N GLN A 113 4.66 19.59 -14.91
CA GLN A 113 3.70 20.46 -15.58
C GLN A 113 2.33 20.39 -14.88
N VAL A 114 1.94 19.21 -14.41
CA VAL A 114 0.73 19.04 -13.59
C VAL A 114 0.84 19.82 -12.28
N GLN A 115 1.99 19.76 -11.59
CA GLN A 115 2.21 20.50 -10.34
C GLN A 115 2.13 22.02 -10.53
N GLN A 116 2.54 22.55 -11.68
CA GLN A 116 2.39 23.99 -11.96
C GLN A 116 0.91 24.43 -11.93
N MET A 117 -0.03 23.52 -12.23
CA MET A 117 -1.47 23.76 -12.11
C MET A 117 -2.00 23.57 -10.68
N PHE A 118 -1.23 22.93 -9.80
CA PHE A 118 -1.58 22.63 -8.41
C PHE A 118 -0.45 23.03 -7.44
N PRO A 119 -0.14 24.33 -7.31
CA PRO A 119 0.99 24.80 -6.49
C PRO A 119 0.85 24.48 -5.00
N GLN A 120 -0.38 24.26 -4.52
CA GLN A 120 -0.68 23.87 -3.14
C GLN A 120 -0.28 22.43 -2.82
N PHE A 121 -0.03 21.59 -3.84
CA PHE A 121 0.29 20.19 -3.66
C PHE A 121 1.72 19.87 -4.09
N THR A 122 2.36 19.00 -3.31
CA THR A 122 3.65 18.43 -3.69
C THR A 122 3.47 17.41 -4.81
N LEU A 123 4.52 17.22 -5.62
CA LEU A 123 4.55 16.19 -6.67
C LEU A 123 4.17 14.80 -6.15
N LEU A 124 4.60 14.47 -4.93
CA LEU A 124 4.31 13.19 -4.30
C LEU A 124 2.81 13.04 -3.98
N GLN A 125 2.18 14.08 -3.42
CA GLN A 125 0.73 14.08 -3.14
C GLN A 125 -0.08 13.90 -4.43
N ILE A 126 0.30 14.63 -5.50
CA ILE A 126 -0.34 14.56 -6.83
C ILE A 126 -0.24 13.15 -7.39
N ARG A 127 0.96 12.56 -7.39
CA ARG A 127 1.19 11.20 -7.92
C ARG A 127 0.40 10.15 -7.12
N ASN A 128 0.46 10.22 -5.79
CA ASN A 128 -0.25 9.28 -4.92
C ASN A 128 -1.76 9.37 -5.14
N LYS A 129 -2.31 10.58 -5.30
CA LYS A 129 -3.72 10.76 -5.59
C LYS A 129 -4.10 10.19 -6.96
N TYR A 130 -3.32 10.44 -8.01
CA TYR A 130 -3.60 9.89 -9.34
C TYR A 130 -3.61 8.37 -9.35
N VAL A 131 -2.65 7.71 -8.68
CA VAL A 131 -2.63 6.24 -8.54
C VAL A 131 -3.88 5.73 -7.81
N SER A 132 -4.34 6.46 -6.79
CA SER A 132 -5.58 6.13 -6.08
C SER A 132 -6.80 6.20 -7.02
N ILE A 133 -6.90 7.26 -7.83
CA ILE A 133 -7.97 7.43 -8.83
C ILE A 133 -7.93 6.30 -9.87
N GLU A 134 -6.75 5.97 -10.40
CA GLU A 134 -6.57 4.91 -11.41
C GLU A 134 -7.04 3.55 -10.87
N LYS A 135 -6.71 3.22 -9.62
CA LYS A 135 -7.20 2.00 -8.95
C LYS A 135 -8.71 2.00 -8.74
N GLN A 136 -9.29 3.13 -8.35
CA GLN A 136 -10.74 3.25 -8.20
C GLN A 136 -11.45 3.01 -9.53
N ASN A 137 -10.95 3.61 -10.62
CA ASN A 137 -11.51 3.42 -11.96
C ASN A 137 -11.39 1.97 -12.46
N LEU A 138 -10.27 1.28 -12.18
CA LEU A 138 -10.10 -0.14 -12.51
C LEU A 138 -11.12 -1.02 -11.79
N ASN A 139 -11.34 -0.77 -10.50
CA ASN A 139 -12.31 -1.52 -9.71
C ASN A 139 -13.76 -1.22 -10.13
N SER A 140 -14.08 0.04 -10.44
CA SER A 140 -15.40 0.42 -10.95
C SER A 140 -15.71 -0.21 -12.32
N ASN A 141 -14.71 -0.36 -13.20
CA ASN A 141 -14.91 -1.02 -14.49
C ASN A 141 -15.13 -2.53 -14.35
N GLN A 142 -14.55 -3.19 -13.35
CA GLN A 142 -14.84 -4.61 -13.06
C GLN A 142 -16.28 -4.82 -12.55
N SER A 143 -16.81 -3.89 -11.76
CA SER A 143 -18.21 -3.96 -11.30
C SER A 143 -19.22 -3.75 -12.44
N LEU A 144 -18.94 -2.86 -13.39
CA LEU A 144 -19.83 -2.62 -14.56
C LEU A 144 -19.81 -3.75 -15.60
N GLN A 145 -18.75 -4.56 -15.64
CA GLN A 145 -18.69 -5.75 -16.51
C GLN A 145 -19.43 -6.94 -15.91
N ASN A 146 -19.67 -6.97 -14.60
CA ASN A 146 -20.40 -8.03 -13.92
C ASN A 146 -21.92 -7.83 -13.89
N GLU A 147 -22.43 -6.63 -14.22
CA GLU A 147 -23.87 -6.33 -14.33
C GLU A 147 -24.37 -6.31 -15.78
N ARG A 148 -23.56 -6.78 -16.75
CA ARG A 148 -24.13 -7.22 -18.03
C ARG A 148 -24.79 -8.58 -17.81
N GLU A 149 -26.00 -8.54 -17.27
CA GLU A 149 -27.00 -9.60 -17.34
C GLU A 149 -27.02 -10.22 -18.76
N PRO A 150 -27.26 -11.54 -18.88
CA PRO A 150 -27.42 -12.19 -20.18
C PRO A 150 -28.65 -11.60 -20.87
N VAL A 151 -28.43 -10.77 -21.88
CA VAL A 151 -29.50 -10.39 -22.80
C VAL A 151 -30.00 -11.68 -23.44
N GLN A 152 -31.23 -12.05 -23.07
CA GLN A 152 -31.93 -13.21 -23.58
C GLN A 152 -31.93 -13.17 -25.12
N SER A 153 -31.31 -14.19 -25.70
CA SER A 153 -31.53 -14.73 -27.04
C SER A 153 -32.35 -13.85 -27.99
N GLU A 154 -31.65 -13.02 -28.75
CA GLU A 154 -32.17 -12.53 -30.02
C GLU A 154 -32.34 -13.76 -30.93
N GLN A 155 -33.58 -14.10 -31.26
CA GLN A 155 -33.92 -15.18 -32.17
C GLN A 155 -33.36 -14.82 -33.56
N VAL A 156 -32.12 -15.20 -33.83
CA VAL A 156 -31.56 -15.17 -35.17
C VAL A 156 -32.29 -16.26 -35.95
N VAL A 157 -33.34 -15.85 -36.67
CA VAL A 157 -34.03 -16.71 -37.62
C VAL A 157 -32.98 -17.09 -38.66
N ASP A 158 -32.56 -18.36 -38.64
CA ASP A 158 -31.52 -18.87 -39.53
C ASP A 158 -32.06 -18.92 -40.96
N THR A 159 -31.89 -17.80 -41.69
CA THR A 159 -32.39 -17.63 -43.06
C THR A 159 -31.87 -18.67 -44.04
N THR A 160 -30.75 -19.33 -43.72
CA THR A 160 -30.20 -20.48 -44.45
C THR A 160 -31.11 -21.71 -44.38
N GLN A 161 -31.83 -21.92 -43.29
CA GLN A 161 -32.74 -23.06 -43.15
C GLN A 161 -34.00 -22.88 -44.00
N LEU A 162 -34.55 -21.66 -44.06
CA LEU A 162 -35.69 -21.30 -44.92
C LEU A 162 -35.38 -21.44 -46.42
N ILE A 163 -34.18 -21.03 -46.84
CA ILE A 163 -33.73 -21.17 -48.23
C ILE A 163 -33.56 -22.65 -48.59
N THR A 164 -33.01 -23.45 -47.68
CA THR A 164 -32.80 -24.89 -47.89
C THR A 164 -34.14 -25.63 -47.99
N ASP A 165 -35.13 -25.27 -47.18
CA ASP A 165 -36.46 -25.89 -47.22
C ASP A 165 -37.23 -25.53 -48.49
N LEU A 166 -37.10 -24.30 -49.00
CA LEU A 166 -37.68 -23.90 -50.29
C LEU A 166 -37.09 -24.66 -51.48
N ILE A 167 -35.76 -24.85 -51.50
CA ILE A 167 -35.08 -25.61 -52.55
C ILE A 167 -35.52 -27.09 -52.52
N ASN A 168 -35.70 -27.66 -51.33
CA ASN A 168 -36.16 -29.02 -51.16
C ASN A 168 -37.64 -29.20 -51.53
N LEU A 169 -38.47 -28.16 -51.36
CA LEU A 169 -39.88 -28.20 -51.78
C LEU A 169 -40.03 -28.17 -53.31
N ALA A 170 -39.18 -27.39 -54.00
CA ALA A 170 -39.18 -27.30 -55.46
C ALA A 170 -38.78 -28.63 -56.12
N LYS A 171 -37.82 -29.36 -55.52
CA LYS A 171 -37.36 -30.67 -56.00
C LYS A 171 -38.35 -31.82 -55.80
N ARG A 172 -39.44 -31.63 -55.04
CA ARG A 172 -40.49 -32.66 -54.82
C ARG A 172 -41.68 -32.53 -55.78
N ARG A 173 -41.68 -31.54 -56.66
CA ARG A 173 -42.76 -31.28 -57.63
C ARG A 173 -42.41 -31.62 -59.08
N GLU A 174 -41.23 -32.22 -59.31
CA GLU A 174 -40.85 -32.91 -60.56
C GLU A 174 -40.95 -34.42 -60.35
#